data_AF-A0A8F9R5Y7-F1
#
_entry.id   AF-A0A8F9R5Y7-F1
#
_cell.length_a   1.000
_cell.length_b   1.000
_cell.length_c   1.000
_cell.angle_alpha   90.00
_cell.angle_beta   90.00
_cell.angle_gamma   90.00
#
_symmetry.space_group_name_H-M   'P 1'
#
loop_
_entity.id
_entity.type
_entity.pdbx_description
1 polymer ?
#
loop_
_entity_poly.entity_id
_entity_poly.type
_entity_poly.pdbx_seq_one_letter_code
_entity_poly.pdbx_strand_id
1 'polypeptide(L)' 'MAVPKKRTSMSKKNIRRNLWRKKGSLAAVKAFSLAKSVSTGQSKSFFLRQKKYWKNLN' A
#
# COMPACT_ATOMS: atom_id res chain seq x y z
N MET A 1 -9.97 -36.40 -1.65
CA MET A 1 -9.32 -35.09 -1.41
C MET A 1 -8.33 -35.24 -0.25
N ALA A 2 -7.17 -34.58 -0.30
CA ALA A 2 -6.20 -34.65 0.79
C ALA A 2 -6.68 -33.83 2.00
N VAL A 3 -6.66 -34.44 3.20
CA VAL A 3 -7.09 -33.81 4.46
C VAL A 3 -5.88 -33.64 5.37
N PRO A 4 -5.69 -32.47 6.03
CA PRO A 4 -4.58 -32.28 6.95
C PRO A 4 -4.74 -33.19 8.18
N LYS A 5 -3.74 -34.03 8.44
CA LYS A 5 -3.76 -34.96 9.58
C LYS A 5 -3.66 -34.27 10.94
N LYS A 6 -2.99 -33.10 10.98
CA LYS A 6 -2.75 -32.31 12.19
C LYS A 6 -2.88 -30.81 11.87
N ARG A 7 -3.21 -30.02 12.89
CA ARG A 7 -3.22 -28.55 12.78
C ARG A 7 -1.80 -28.01 12.62
N THR A 8 -1.67 -26.87 11.95
CA THR A 8 -0.41 -26.14 11.92
C THR A 8 -0.09 -25.54 13.28
N SER A 9 1.19 -25.55 13.67
CA SER A 9 1.63 -24.88 14.90
C SER A 9 1.43 -23.37 14.79
N MET A 10 1.29 -22.70 15.93
CA MET A 10 1.05 -21.26 15.97
C MET A 10 2.16 -20.47 15.24
N SER A 11 3.42 -20.85 15.45
CA SER A 11 4.58 -20.25 14.78
C SER A 11 4.48 -20.37 13.25
N LYS A 12 4.24 -21.58 12.72
CA LYS A 12 4.12 -21.81 11.27
C LYS A 12 2.96 -21.02 10.65
N LYS A 13 1.83 -20.91 11.35
CA LYS A 13 0.70 -20.08 10.92
C LYS A 13 1.06 -18.59 10.90
N ASN A 14 1.75 -18.10 11.92
CA ASN A 14 2.16 -16.69 12.00
C ASN A 14 3.16 -16.30 10.92
N ILE A 15 4.16 -17.15 10.64
CA ILE A 15 5.14 -16.93 9.57
C ILE A 15 4.43 -16.76 8.21
N ARG A 16 3.48 -17.65 7.89
CA ARG A 16 2.69 -17.54 6.63
C ARG A 16 1.90 -16.24 6.55
N ARG A 17 1.28 -15.81 7.66
CA ARG A 17 0.55 -14.52 7.72
C ARG A 17 1.48 -13.31 7.59
N ASN A 18 2.67 -13.37 8.20
CA ASN A 18 3.65 -12.28 8.14
C ASN A 18 4.16 -12.04 6.72
N LEU A 19 4.38 -13.11 5.93
CA LEU A 19 4.76 -12.98 4.52
C LEU A 19 3.70 -12.22 3.70
N TRP A 20 2.41 -12.44 3.97
CA TRP A 20 1.34 -11.70 3.33
C TRP A 20 1.32 -10.22 3.77
N ARG A 21 1.47 -9.96 5.08
CA ARG A 21 1.52 -8.58 5.63
C ARG A 21 2.73 -7.78 5.13
N LYS A 22 3.88 -8.42 4.92
CA LYS A 22 5.11 -7.79 4.40
C LYS A 22 4.90 -7.13 3.04
N LYS A 23 4.06 -7.73 2.17
CA LYS A 23 3.73 -7.16 0.86
C LYS A 23 3.04 -5.80 0.98
N GLY A 24 2.12 -5.65 1.93
CA GLY A 24 1.44 -4.38 2.20
C GLY A 24 2.39 -3.30 2.71
N SER A 25 3.32 -3.67 3.59
CA SER A 25 4.35 -2.74 4.08
C SER A 25 5.22 -2.19 2.94
N LEU A 26 5.64 -3.04 2.00
CA LEU A 26 6.41 -2.60 0.82
C LEU A 26 5.60 -1.67 -0.10
N ALA A 27 4.31 -1.93 -0.28
CA ALA A 27 3.43 -1.06 -1.05
C ALA A 27 3.27 0.32 -0.38
N ALA A 28 3.15 0.35 0.95
CA ALA A 28 3.02 1.59 1.72
C ALA A 28 4.26 2.48 1.59
N VAL A 29 5.47 1.91 1.63
CA VAL A 29 6.72 2.67 1.45
C VAL A 29 6.77 3.33 0.06
N LYS A 30 6.42 2.59 -0.99
CA LYS A 30 6.37 3.12 -2.37
C LYS A 30 5.31 4.23 -2.49
N ALA A 31 4.12 4.01 -1.93
CA ALA A 31 3.04 4.99 -1.95
C ALA A 31 3.42 6.29 -1.21
N PHE A 32 4.11 6.18 -0.06
CA PHE A 32 4.56 7.35 0.69
C PHE A 32 5.60 8.17 -0.07
N SER A 33 6.62 7.51 -0.64
CA SER A 33 7.62 8.16 -1.49
C SER A 33 6.97 8.87 -2.68
N LEU A 34 6.01 8.21 -3.33
CA LEU A 34 5.25 8.80 -4.43
C LEU A 34 4.43 10.02 -3.99
N ALA A 35 3.72 9.94 -2.86
CA ALA A 35 2.92 11.05 -2.34
C ALA A 35 3.78 12.29 -2.05
N LYS A 36 4.99 12.11 -1.50
CA LYS A 36 5.94 13.21 -1.28
C LYS A 36 6.39 13.85 -2.60
N SER A 37 6.75 13.04 -3.60
CA SER A 37 7.13 13.52 -4.93
C SER A 37 6.00 14.25 -5.65
N VAL A 38 4.75 13.82 -5.44
CA VAL A 38 3.55 14.51 -5.95
C VAL A 38 3.33 15.84 -5.24
N SER A 39 3.49 15.87 -3.92
CA SER A 39 3.17 17.06 -3.10
C SER A 39 4.00 18.29 -3.43
N THR A 40 5.23 18.11 -3.94
CA THR A 40 6.10 19.24 -4.32
C THR A 40 5.71 19.88 -5.65
N GLY A 41 4.89 19.23 -6.48
CA GLY A 41 4.43 19.76 -7.78
C GLY A 41 5.53 19.97 -8.84
N GLN A 42 6.78 19.59 -8.55
CA GLN A 42 7.94 19.78 -9.44
C GLN A 42 8.09 18.63 -10.46
N SER A 43 7.41 17.50 -10.21
CA SER A 43 7.49 16.28 -10.99
C SER A 43 6.73 16.42 -12.32
N LYS A 44 7.46 16.47 -13.45
CA LYS A 44 6.87 16.62 -14.80
C LYS A 44 6.36 15.32 -15.43
N SER A 45 6.70 14.16 -14.85
CA SER A 45 6.36 12.84 -15.39
C SER A 45 5.01 12.29 -14.92
N PHE A 46 4.49 12.76 -13.79
CA PHE A 46 3.22 12.29 -13.22
C PHE A 46 2.12 13.34 -13.44
N PHE A 47 1.08 12.97 -14.20
CA PHE A 47 -0.10 13.81 -14.39
C PHE A 47 -1.19 13.41 -13.39
N LEU A 48 -1.63 14.36 -12.56
CA LEU A 48 -2.76 14.18 -11.66
C LEU A 48 -3.90 15.08 -12.08
N ARG A 49 -5.11 14.52 -12.17
CA ARG A 49 -6.32 15.30 -12.44
C ARG A 49 -6.66 16.11 -11.20
N GLN A 50 -6.37 17.41 -11.23
CA GLN A 50 -6.88 18.34 -10.24
C GLN A 50 -8.40 18.50 -10.43
N LYS A 51 -9.21 18.06 -9.46
CA LYS A 51 -10.63 18.44 -9.44
C LYS A 51 -10.71 19.91 -9.05
N LYS A 52 -11.23 20.72 -9.97
CA LYS A 52 -11.52 22.14 -9.73
C LYS A 52 -12.75 22.19 -8.83
N TYR A 53 -12.56 22.23 -7.52
CA TYR A 53 -13.63 22.65 -6.62
C TYR A 53 -13.87 24.14 -6.85
N TRP A 54 -15.13 24.57 -6.85
CA TRP A 54 -15.49 25.99 -6.90
C TRP A 54 -14.92 26.69 -5.68
N LYS A 55 -13.72 27.27 -5.82
CA LYS A 55 -13.13 28.17 -4.83
C LYS A 55 -13.44 29.59 -5.28
N ASN A 56 -14.62 30.07 -4.90
CA ASN A 56 -14.84 31.49 -4.71
C ASN A 56 -14.71 31.72 -3.20
N LEU A 57 -13.55 32.22 -2.77
CA LEU A 57 -13.48 33.00 -1.53
C LEU A 57 -13.16 34.43 -1.97
N ASN A 58 -14.16 35.29 -1.85
CA ASN A 58 -13.92 36.70 -1.53
C ASN A 58 -13.38 36.77 -0.10
#